data_AF-A0A1P8SF29-F1
#
_entry.id   AF-A0A1P8SF29-F1
#
_cell.length_a   1.000
_cell.length_b   1.000
_cell.length_c   1.000
_cell.angle_alpha   90.00
_cell.angle_beta   90.00
_cell.angle_gamma   90.00
#
_symmetry.space_group_name_H-M   'P 1'
#
loop_
_entity.id
_entity.type
_entity.pdbx_description
1 polymer ?
#
loop_
_entity_poly.entity_id
_entity_poly.type
_entity_poly.pdbx_seq_one_letter_code
_entity_poly.pdbx_strand_id
1 'polypeptide(L)'
;EGFLTSCTFDYLMDDFDGRMFVAVIFTFSYVIPMSLIIYFYSNIVGHVVNHEKALREQAKKMNVESLRSNQGSNTESAEVRIAKAAITICFLFVASWTPYAVIAMIGAFGDRSLLTPGVTMIPACTCKFVACLDPYVYAISHPRYRIELNKRLPWLAIKESNPSDNQSQATATEQQSSA
;
A
#
# COMPACT_ATOMS: atom_id res chain seq x y z
N GLU A 1 18.21 8.27 18.87
CA GLU A 1 16.88 7.87 19.39
C GLU A 1 16.93 7.72 20.91
N GLY A 2 15.78 7.74 21.60
CA GLY A 2 15.67 8.03 23.04
C GLY A 2 16.56 7.24 24.02
N PHE A 3 16.89 5.98 23.72
CA PHE A 3 17.81 5.15 24.52
C PHE A 3 19.26 5.16 24.02
N LEU A 4 19.60 6.01 23.06
CA LEU A 4 20.93 6.17 22.47
C LEU A 4 21.47 4.90 21.78
N THR A 5 20.58 4.01 21.34
CA THR A 5 20.92 2.74 20.67
C THR A 5 20.71 2.78 19.15
N SER A 6 20.21 3.90 18.61
CA SER A 6 19.97 4.07 17.18
C SER A 6 20.08 5.54 16.77
N CYS A 7 20.37 5.76 15.49
CA CYS A 7 20.55 7.07 14.89
C CYS A 7 19.34 7.47 14.06
N THR A 8 19.09 8.78 13.99
CA THR A 8 18.06 9.38 13.13
C THR A 8 18.44 10.83 12.85
N PHE A 9 17.70 11.51 11.98
CA PHE A 9 17.91 12.93 11.73
C PHE A 9 17.63 13.75 12.99
N ASP A 10 18.38 14.83 13.18
CA ASP A 10 18.31 15.61 14.41
C ASP A 10 17.14 16.60 14.38
N TYR A 11 15.98 16.14 14.85
CA TYR A 11 14.80 16.97 15.05
C TYR A 11 14.83 17.77 16.37
N LEU A 12 15.94 17.76 17.11
CA LEU A 12 16.15 18.57 18.32
C LEU A 12 17.06 19.77 18.07
N MET A 13 17.67 19.89 16.88
CA MET A 13 18.39 21.09 16.48
C MET A 13 17.47 22.31 16.56
N ASP A 14 18.00 23.39 17.16
CA ASP A 14 17.25 24.61 17.45
C ASP A 14 17.61 25.78 16.53
N ASP A 15 18.45 25.53 15.53
CA ASP A 15 18.79 26.50 14.51
C ASP A 15 17.73 26.56 13.40
N PHE A 16 17.79 27.64 12.62
CA PHE A 16 16.87 27.85 11.51
C PHE A 16 16.99 26.74 10.46
N ASP A 17 18.22 26.34 10.14
CA ASP A 17 18.51 25.34 9.11
C ASP A 17 17.98 23.96 9.51
N GLY A 18 18.17 23.54 10.77
CA GLY A 18 17.63 22.29 11.30
C GLY A 18 16.10 22.26 11.29
N ARG A 19 15.44 23.33 11.75
CA ARG A 19 13.97 23.43 11.71
C ARG A 19 13.42 23.42 10.29
N MET A 20 14.07 24.15 9.36
CA MET A 20 13.70 24.14 7.94
C MET A 20 13.86 22.75 7.32
N PHE A 21 14.94 22.03 7.64
CA PHE A 21 15.14 20.65 7.20
C PHE A 21 14.01 19.74 7.68
N VAL A 22 13.62 19.82 8.97
CA VAL A 22 12.52 19.02 9.53
C VAL A 22 11.17 19.36 8.86
N ALA A 23 10.88 20.64 8.59
CA ALA A 23 9.66 21.04 7.90
C ALA A 23 9.61 20.51 6.46
N VAL A 24 10.72 20.58 5.73
CA VAL A 24 10.82 20.10 4.35
C VAL A 24 10.65 18.58 4.30
N ILE A 25 11.38 17.83 5.13
CA ILE A 25 11.26 16.36 5.12
C ILE A 25 9.85 15.92 5.52
N PHE A 26 9.23 16.55 6.52
CA PHE A 26 7.85 16.26 6.91
C PHE A 26 6.86 16.54 5.77
N THR A 27 7.03 17.66 5.07
CA THR A 27 6.12 18.03 3.97
C THR A 27 6.26 17.06 2.79
N PHE A 28 7.47 16.86 2.29
CA PHE A 28 7.71 16.09 1.07
C PHE A 28 7.66 14.57 1.29
N SER A 29 8.10 14.09 2.44
CA SER A 29 8.19 12.64 2.72
C SER A 29 6.97 12.10 3.45
N TYR A 30 6.12 12.96 4.03
CA TYR A 30 4.94 12.52 4.76
C TYR A 30 3.66 13.18 4.24
N VAL A 31 3.52 14.51 4.27
CA VAL A 31 2.27 15.19 3.89
C VAL A 31 1.87 14.94 2.43
N ILE A 32 2.81 15.09 1.49
CA ILE A 32 2.52 14.86 0.06
C ILE A 32 2.12 13.38 -0.20
N PRO A 33 2.91 12.37 0.19
CA PRO A 33 2.51 10.97 0.05
C PRO A 33 1.16 10.65 0.69
N MET A 34 0.90 11.17 1.89
CA MET A 34 -0.38 10.99 2.58
C MET A 34 -1.55 11.57 1.78
N SER A 35 -1.36 12.77 1.21
CA SER A 35 -2.39 13.44 0.42
C SER A 35 -2.70 12.66 -0.86
N LEU A 36 -1.67 12.14 -1.52
CA LEU A 36 -1.80 11.28 -2.69
C LEU A 36 -2.52 9.97 -2.35
N ILE A 37 -2.15 9.31 -1.25
CA ILE A 37 -2.82 8.10 -0.75
C ILE A 37 -4.31 8.39 -0.56
N ILE A 38 -4.66 9.43 0.20
CA ILE A 38 -6.07 9.80 0.45
C ILE A 38 -6.81 10.04 -0.87
N TYR A 39 -6.22 10.80 -1.80
CA TYR A 39 -6.82 11.11 -3.09
C TYR A 39 -7.07 9.84 -3.93
N PHE A 40 -6.04 9.02 -4.15
CA PHE A 40 -6.16 7.83 -4.99
C PHE A 40 -7.10 6.77 -4.38
N TYR A 41 -7.03 6.53 -3.06
CA TYR A 41 -7.92 5.56 -2.44
C TYR A 41 -9.36 6.04 -2.35
N SER A 42 -9.61 7.34 -2.20
CA SER A 42 -10.97 7.88 -2.29
C SER A 42 -11.59 7.59 -3.66
N ASN A 43 -10.80 7.70 -4.74
CA ASN A 43 -11.24 7.36 -6.09
C ASN A 43 -11.49 5.85 -6.26
N ILE A 44 -10.63 4.99 -5.70
CA ILE A 44 -10.82 3.53 -5.75
C ILE A 44 -12.11 3.12 -5.04
N VAL A 45 -12.34 3.63 -3.81
CA VAL A 45 -13.58 3.34 -3.06
C VAL A 45 -14.79 3.84 -3.83
N GLY A 46 -14.73 5.04 -4.40
CA GLY A 46 -15.80 5.58 -5.25
C GLY A 46 -16.11 4.67 -6.45
N HIS A 47 -15.08 4.16 -7.13
CA HIS A 47 -15.24 3.23 -8.24
C HIS A 47 -15.89 1.92 -7.79
N VAL A 48 -15.42 1.32 -6.69
CA VAL A 48 -15.97 0.05 -6.16
C VAL A 48 -17.44 0.19 -5.77
N VAL A 49 -17.83 1.28 -5.10
CA VAL A 49 -19.22 1.52 -4.71
C VAL A 49 -20.12 1.71 -5.93
N ASN A 50 -19.67 2.47 -6.93
CA ASN A 50 -20.41 2.66 -8.18
C ASN A 50 -20.53 1.35 -8.96
N HIS A 51 -19.47 0.55 -8.98
CA HIS A 51 -19.45 -0.75 -9.63
C HIS A 51 -20.41 -1.74 -8.97
N GLU A 52 -20.40 -1.85 -7.62
CA GLU A 52 -21.33 -2.69 -6.87
C GLU A 52 -22.78 -2.28 -7.12
N LYS A 53 -23.05 -0.96 -7.15
CA LYS A 53 -24.38 -0.43 -7.46
C LYS A 53 -24.83 -0.79 -8.87
N ALA A 54 -23.96 -0.63 -9.87
CA ALA A 54 -24.26 -1.00 -11.26
C ALA A 54 -24.52 -2.50 -11.42
N LEU A 55 -23.72 -3.35 -10.76
CA LEU A 55 -23.94 -4.81 -10.73
C LEU A 55 -25.28 -5.18 -10.09
N ARG A 56 -25.63 -4.54 -8.97
CA ARG A 56 -26.92 -4.76 -8.29
C ARG A 56 -28.10 -4.35 -9.17
N GLU A 57 -27.96 -3.25 -9.92
CA GLU A 57 -28.98 -2.80 -10.88
C GLU A 57 -29.08 -3.71 -12.11
N GLN A 58 -27.95 -4.23 -12.62
CA GLN A 58 -27.94 -5.21 -13.72
C GLN A 58 -28.55 -6.55 -13.31
N ALA A 59 -28.25 -7.04 -12.09
CA ALA A 59 -28.84 -8.26 -11.55
C ALA A 59 -30.38 -8.14 -11.44
N LYS A 60 -30.88 -6.96 -11.07
CA LYS A 60 -32.32 -6.69 -11.02
C LYS A 60 -32.98 -6.68 -12.41
N LYS A 61 -32.25 -6.31 -13.47
CA LYS A 61 -32.76 -6.27 -14.85
C LYS A 61 -32.68 -7.61 -15.58
N MET A 62 -31.74 -8.49 -15.21
CA MET A 62 -31.48 -9.71 -15.97
C MET A 62 -32.16 -10.99 -15.47
N ASN A 63 -32.78 -11.05 -14.28
CA ASN A 63 -33.47 -12.24 -13.71
C ASN A 63 -32.82 -13.61 -14.05
N VAL A 64 -31.48 -13.65 -14.10
CA VAL A 64 -30.73 -14.83 -14.51
C VAL A 64 -29.54 -14.93 -13.56
N GLU A 65 -29.64 -15.92 -12.67
CA GLU A 65 -28.65 -16.31 -11.65
C GLU A 65 -27.30 -16.75 -12.27
N SER A 66 -27.22 -16.97 -13.58
CA SER A 66 -26.15 -17.78 -14.21
C SER A 66 -25.01 -17.02 -14.90
N LEU A 67 -25.08 -15.70 -15.09
CA LEU A 67 -23.95 -14.93 -15.68
C LEU A 67 -22.86 -14.56 -14.65
N ARG A 68 -23.07 -14.86 -13.37
CA ARG A 68 -22.14 -14.54 -12.26
C ARG A 68 -20.81 -15.29 -12.31
N SER A 69 -20.66 -16.36 -13.09
CA SER A 69 -19.77 -17.44 -12.64
C SER A 69 -18.44 -17.67 -13.35
N ASN A 70 -18.09 -17.13 -14.53
CA ASN A 70 -16.94 -17.76 -15.22
C ASN A 70 -15.85 -16.93 -15.90
N GLN A 71 -15.93 -15.59 -16.04
CA GLN A 71 -14.81 -14.87 -16.68
C GLN A 71 -14.48 -13.49 -16.13
N GLY A 72 -15.47 -12.68 -15.74
CA GLY A 72 -15.21 -11.39 -15.07
C GLY A 72 -14.84 -11.52 -13.59
N SER A 73 -15.47 -12.45 -12.87
CA SER A 73 -15.33 -12.59 -11.41
C SER A 73 -13.91 -12.93 -10.94
N ASN A 74 -13.17 -13.74 -11.70
CA ASN A 74 -11.82 -14.18 -11.30
C ASN A 74 -10.77 -13.07 -11.48
N THR A 75 -10.83 -12.31 -12.57
CA THR A 75 -9.93 -11.17 -12.82
C THR A 75 -10.22 -10.03 -11.84
N GLU A 76 -11.49 -9.72 -11.61
CA GLU A 76 -11.89 -8.74 -10.58
C GLU A 76 -11.46 -9.16 -9.18
N SER A 77 -11.54 -10.46 -8.85
CA SER A 77 -11.07 -10.95 -7.54
C SER A 77 -9.56 -10.77 -7.35
N ALA A 78 -8.76 -10.87 -8.42
CA ALA A 78 -7.32 -10.63 -8.35
C ALA A 78 -7.00 -9.14 -8.15
N GLU A 79 -7.67 -8.24 -8.88
CA GLU A 79 -7.52 -6.79 -8.74
C GLU A 79 -7.96 -6.31 -7.34
N VAL A 80 -9.08 -6.81 -6.83
CA VAL A 80 -9.55 -6.52 -5.47
C VAL A 80 -8.55 -7.02 -4.41
N ARG A 81 -7.94 -8.19 -4.59
CA ARG A 81 -6.90 -8.70 -3.68
C ARG A 81 -5.65 -7.82 -3.69
N ILE A 82 -5.22 -7.34 -4.85
CA ILE A 82 -4.09 -6.42 -4.99
C ILE A 82 -4.43 -5.07 -4.35
N ALA A 83 -5.60 -4.51 -4.60
CA ALA A 83 -6.07 -3.28 -3.98
C ALA A 83 -6.11 -3.41 -2.44
N LYS A 84 -6.61 -4.54 -1.92
CA LYS A 84 -6.61 -4.83 -0.47
C LYS A 84 -5.18 -4.89 0.10
N ALA A 85 -4.24 -5.48 -0.63
CA ALA A 85 -2.83 -5.51 -0.24
C ALA A 85 -2.27 -4.09 -0.13
N ALA A 86 -2.51 -3.27 -1.14
CA ALA A 86 -2.06 -1.89 -1.19
C ALA A 86 -2.66 -1.05 -0.04
N ILE A 87 -3.96 -1.18 0.22
CA ILE A 87 -4.63 -0.53 1.38
C ILE A 87 -3.98 -0.96 2.70
N THR A 88 -3.70 -2.25 2.86
CA THR A 88 -3.07 -2.78 4.07
C THR A 88 -1.68 -2.19 4.30
N ILE A 89 -0.85 -2.14 3.25
CA ILE A 89 0.50 -1.56 3.33
C ILE A 89 0.43 -0.06 3.64
N CYS A 90 -0.46 0.67 2.96
CA CYS A 90 -0.67 2.08 3.24
C CYS A 90 -1.11 2.29 4.70
N PHE A 91 -2.10 1.53 5.18
CA PHE A 91 -2.54 1.63 6.57
C PHE A 91 -1.41 1.37 7.56
N LEU A 92 -0.62 0.30 7.35
CA LEU A 92 0.53 -0.03 8.19
C LEU A 92 1.58 1.09 8.17
N PHE A 93 1.86 1.67 7.01
CA PHE A 93 2.76 2.81 6.86
C PHE A 93 2.27 4.00 7.70
N VAL A 94 1.01 4.41 7.57
CA VAL A 94 0.43 5.51 8.34
C VAL A 94 0.51 5.21 9.84
N ALA A 95 -0.02 4.07 10.27
CA ALA A 95 -0.05 3.69 11.68
C ALA A 95 1.35 3.67 12.32
N SER A 96 2.38 3.32 11.56
CA SER A 96 3.76 3.23 12.05
C SER A 96 4.48 4.58 12.01
N TRP A 97 4.34 5.34 10.92
CA TRP A 97 5.08 6.58 10.70
C TRP A 97 4.42 7.82 11.30
N THR A 98 3.09 7.88 11.41
CA THR A 98 2.40 9.04 12.01
C THR A 98 2.89 9.37 13.41
N PRO A 99 2.99 8.40 14.36
CA PRO A 99 3.45 8.71 15.71
C PRO A 99 4.88 9.28 15.72
N TYR A 100 5.77 8.73 14.88
CA TYR A 100 7.15 9.20 14.78
C TYR A 100 7.25 10.60 14.14
N ALA A 101 6.46 10.86 13.11
CA ALA A 101 6.39 12.18 12.48
C ALA A 101 5.89 13.25 13.46
N VAL A 102 4.90 12.93 14.31
CA VAL A 102 4.43 13.81 15.39
C VAL A 102 5.56 14.11 16.39
N ILE A 103 6.31 13.09 16.80
CA ILE A 103 7.46 13.26 17.70
C ILE A 103 8.53 14.19 17.10
N ALA A 104 8.86 14.02 15.82
CA ALA A 104 9.81 14.88 15.13
C ALA A 104 9.33 16.34 15.06
N MET A 105 8.03 16.55 14.79
CA MET A 105 7.43 17.89 14.77
C MET A 105 7.39 18.55 16.16
N ILE A 106 7.10 17.78 17.21
CA ILE A 106 7.19 18.27 18.60
C ILE A 106 8.64 18.66 18.94
N GLY A 107 9.63 17.88 18.51
CA GLY A 107 11.04 18.20 18.72
C GLY A 107 11.47 19.51 18.07
N ALA A 108 11.04 19.74 16.83
CA ALA A 108 11.44 20.90 16.05
C ALA A 108 10.68 22.18 16.40
N PHE A 109 9.38 22.08 16.72
CA PHE A 109 8.49 23.24 16.84
C PHE A 109 7.65 23.28 18.13
N GLY A 110 7.65 22.23 18.93
CA GLY A 110 6.76 22.07 20.09
C GLY A 110 7.48 22.02 21.44
N ASP A 111 6.76 21.51 22.44
CA ASP A 111 7.31 21.33 23.78
C ASP A 111 8.13 20.04 23.89
N ARG A 112 9.45 20.19 24.01
CA ARG A 112 10.40 19.10 24.16
C ARG A 112 10.29 18.36 25.49
N SER A 113 9.62 18.92 26.50
CA SER A 113 9.40 18.26 27.79
C SER A 113 8.60 16.95 27.65
N LEU A 114 7.81 16.83 26.59
CA LEU A 114 7.04 15.64 26.24
C LEU A 114 7.90 14.50 25.68
N LEU A 115 9.14 14.80 25.24
CA LEU A 115 10.01 13.86 24.53
C LEU A 115 10.85 13.03 25.51
N THR A 116 10.22 12.01 26.09
CA THR A 116 10.93 11.04 26.94
C THR A 116 11.54 9.89 26.11
N PRO A 117 12.54 9.17 26.64
CA PRO A 117 13.16 8.05 25.93
C PRO A 117 12.18 7.00 25.40
N GLY A 118 11.18 6.62 26.20
CA GLY A 118 10.16 5.65 25.77
C GLY A 118 9.24 6.19 24.69
N VAL A 119 8.78 7.44 24.85
CA VAL A 119 7.86 8.11 23.92
C VAL A 119 8.50 8.34 22.55
N THR A 120 9.82 8.56 22.51
CA THR A 120 10.56 8.72 21.24
C THR A 120 10.99 7.37 20.64
N MET A 121 11.28 6.35 21.46
CA MET A 121 11.77 5.05 20.99
C MET A 121 10.68 4.15 20.42
N ILE A 122 9.50 4.06 21.07
CA ILE A 122 8.45 3.12 20.61
C ILE A 122 8.01 3.43 19.17
N PRO A 123 7.71 4.69 18.79
CA PRO A 123 7.42 5.04 17.40
C PRO A 123 8.59 4.74 16.46
N ALA A 124 9.82 5.02 16.87
CA ALA A 124 11.01 4.75 16.08
C ALA A 124 11.21 3.27 15.75
N CYS A 125 10.99 2.38 16.72
CA CYS A 125 11.02 0.93 16.51
C CYS A 125 9.90 0.49 15.56
N THR A 126 8.70 1.06 15.72
CA THR A 126 7.54 0.72 14.90
C THR A 126 7.78 1.09 13.42
N CYS A 127 8.34 2.28 13.14
CA CYS A 127 8.75 2.68 11.79
C CYS A 127 9.79 1.74 11.17
N LYS A 128 10.73 1.23 11.97
CA LYS A 128 11.75 0.29 11.48
C LYS A 128 11.14 -1.08 11.20
N PHE A 129 10.23 -1.54 12.05
CA PHE A 129 9.59 -2.84 11.92
C PHE A 129 8.63 -2.92 10.73
N VAL A 130 7.92 -1.83 10.41
CA VAL A 130 6.93 -1.85 9.31
C VAL A 130 7.55 -2.20 7.95
N ALA A 131 8.81 -1.79 7.72
CA ALA A 131 9.54 -2.13 6.50
C ALA A 131 9.77 -3.65 6.33
N CYS A 132 9.71 -4.41 7.43
CA CYS A 132 9.81 -5.87 7.40
C CYS A 132 8.46 -6.55 7.13
N LEU A 133 7.33 -5.84 7.22
CA LEU A 133 5.99 -6.42 7.06
C LEU A 133 5.56 -6.53 5.59
N ASP A 134 6.07 -5.67 4.71
CA ASP A 134 5.67 -5.63 3.30
C ASP A 134 5.74 -7.00 2.59
N PRO A 135 6.84 -7.78 2.69
CA PRO A 135 6.92 -9.11 2.07
C PRO A 135 5.82 -10.07 2.54
N TYR A 136 5.41 -10.00 3.81
CA TYR A 136 4.35 -10.85 4.37
C TYR A 136 2.99 -10.45 3.81
N VAL A 137 2.72 -9.14 3.67
CA VAL A 137 1.47 -8.66 3.07
C VAL A 137 1.37 -9.10 1.61
N TYR A 138 2.46 -8.99 0.84
CA TYR A 138 2.51 -9.50 -0.53
C TYR A 138 2.37 -11.02 -0.59
N ALA A 139 3.04 -11.76 0.30
CA ALA A 139 2.93 -13.21 0.38
C ALA A 139 1.50 -13.69 0.68
N ILE A 140 0.67 -12.90 1.37
CA ILE A 140 -0.72 -13.27 1.65
C ILE A 140 -1.66 -12.86 0.50
N SER A 141 -1.41 -11.71 -0.12
CA SER A 141 -2.43 -11.02 -0.92
C SER A 141 -2.13 -10.90 -2.41
N HIS A 142 -0.90 -11.10 -2.87
CA HIS A 142 -0.51 -10.89 -4.27
C HIS A 142 -0.39 -12.23 -5.04
N PRO A 143 -1.33 -12.57 -5.96
CA PRO A 143 -1.41 -13.89 -6.58
C PRO A 143 -0.14 -14.29 -7.38
N ARG A 144 0.37 -13.39 -8.23
CA ARG A 144 1.59 -13.67 -9.03
C ARG A 144 2.84 -13.84 -8.14
N TYR A 145 3.01 -13.02 -7.11
CA TYR A 145 4.09 -13.14 -6.14
C TYR A 145 4.03 -14.49 -5.39
N ARG A 146 2.84 -14.92 -4.99
CA ARG A 146 2.61 -16.23 -4.33
C ARG A 146 3.00 -17.41 -5.19
N ILE A 147 2.73 -17.36 -6.50
CA ILE A 147 3.13 -18.40 -7.46
C ILE A 147 4.66 -18.49 -7.54
N GLU A 148 5.34 -17.35 -7.70
CA GLU A 148 6.80 -17.33 -7.75
C GLU A 148 7.45 -17.73 -6.41
N LEU A 149 6.84 -17.37 -5.29
CA LEU A 149 7.30 -17.75 -3.96
C LEU A 149 7.20 -19.27 -3.75
N ASN A 150 6.11 -19.90 -4.21
CA ASN A 150 5.96 -21.36 -4.14
C ASN A 150 7.00 -22.11 -5.00
N LYS A 151 7.34 -21.57 -6.18
CA LYS A 151 8.40 -22.15 -7.03
C LYS A 151 9.78 -22.10 -6.36
N ARG A 152 10.09 -21.01 -5.65
CA ARG A 152 11.40 -20.77 -5.03
C ARG A 152 11.53 -21.37 -3.63
N LEU A 153 10.44 -21.40 -2.86
CA LEU A 153 10.40 -21.89 -1.47
C LEU A 153 9.23 -22.86 -1.28
N PRO A 154 9.33 -24.09 -1.79
CA PRO A 154 8.20 -25.05 -1.78
C PRO A 154 7.78 -25.50 -0.37
N TRP A 155 8.65 -25.32 0.62
CA TRP A 155 8.37 -25.64 2.03
C TRP A 155 7.35 -24.70 2.70
N LEU A 156 7.03 -23.56 2.09
CA LEU A 156 5.97 -22.65 2.55
C LEU A 156 4.54 -23.12 2.21
N ALA A 157 4.38 -24.22 1.47
CA ALA A 157 3.11 -24.89 1.16
C ALA A 157 1.99 -23.95 0.65
N ILE A 158 2.36 -22.95 -0.16
CA ILE A 158 1.45 -21.94 -0.70
C ILE A 158 0.62 -22.57 -1.83
N LYS A 159 -0.68 -22.79 -1.59
CA LYS A 159 -1.63 -23.19 -2.62
C LYS A 159 -2.23 -21.95 -3.28
N GLU A 160 -1.76 -21.61 -4.47
CA GLU A 160 -2.35 -20.57 -5.33
C GLU A 160 -2.55 -21.17 -6.73
N SER A 161 -3.77 -21.09 -7.25
CA SER A 161 -4.07 -21.51 -8.63
C SER A 161 -3.53 -20.47 -9.62
N ASN A 162 -2.95 -20.91 -10.74
CA ASN A 162 -2.52 -19.98 -11.79
C ASN A 162 -3.71 -19.14 -12.26
N PRO A 163 -3.63 -17.79 -12.25
CA PRO A 163 -4.63 -16.98 -12.92
C PRO A 163 -4.62 -17.37 -14.40
N SER A 164 -5.77 -17.78 -14.92
CA SER A 164 -5.92 -18.16 -16.32
C SER A 164 -5.48 -17.00 -17.20
N ASP A 165 -4.41 -17.19 -17.98
CA ASP A 165 -3.92 -16.20 -18.95
C ASP A 165 -4.92 -16.08 -20.10
N ASN A 166 -5.98 -15.27 -19.93
CA ASN A 166 -6.67 -14.68 -21.06
C ASN A 166 -5.93 -13.40 -21.45
N GLN A 167 -4.71 -13.57 -21.99
CA GLN A 167 -4.06 -12.50 -22.74
C GLN A 167 -4.89 -12.21 -23.98
N SER A 168 -5.36 -10.98 -24.10
CA SER A 168 -5.85 -10.41 -25.34
C SER A 168 -4.81 -10.66 -26.44
N GLN A 169 -5.16 -11.46 -27.44
CA GLN A 169 -4.40 -11.50 -28.69
C GLN A 169 -4.48 -10.10 -29.31
N ALA A 170 -3.38 -9.36 -29.24
CA ALA A 170 -3.18 -8.22 -30.12
C ALA A 170 -3.02 -8.77 -31.53
N THR A 171 -4.04 -8.57 -32.37
CA THR A 171 -3.99 -8.85 -33.80
C THR A 171 -2.90 -7.99 -34.45
N ALA A 172 -1.72 -8.58 -34.69
CA ALA A 172 -0.77 -8.04 -35.64
C ALA A 172 -1.17 -8.55 -37.04
N THR A 173 -1.91 -7.72 -37.78
CA THR A 173 -2.07 -7.91 -39.23
C THR A 173 -0.79 -7.41 -39.89
N GLU A 174 0.18 -8.29 -40.13
CA GLU A 174 1.22 -8.02 -41.12
C GLU A 174 0.63 -8.26 -42.51
N GLN A 175 0.43 -7.16 -43.24
CA GLN A 175 0.16 -7.16 -44.67
C GLN A 175 1.33 -7.79 -45.41
N GLN A 176 1.09 -8.96 -45.99
CA GLN A 176 1.91 -9.50 -47.05
C GLN A 176 1.62 -8.68 -48.32
N SER A 177 2.50 -7.74 -48.65
CA SER A 177 2.50 -7.02 -49.93
C SER A 177 3.71 -7.44 -50.74
N SER A 178 3.44 -8.19 -51.80
CA SER A 178 4.34 -8.53 -52.89
C SER A 178 4.94 -7.29 -53.56
N ALA A 179 6.23 -7.32 -53.84
CA ALA A 179 6.87 -6.83 -55.07
C ALA A 179 8.31 -7.36 -55.13
#